data_AF-A0A8C6UWL5-F1
#
_entry.id   AF-A0A8C6UWL5-F1
#
_cell.length_a   1.000
_cell.length_b   1.000
_cell.length_c   1.000
_cell.angle_alpha   90.00
_cell.angle_beta   90.00
_cell.angle_gamma   90.00
#
_symmetry.space_group_name_H-M   'P 1'
#
loop_
_entity.id
_entity.type
_entity.pdbx_description
1 polymer ?
#
loop_
_entity_poly.entity_id
_entity_poly.type
_entity_poly.pdbx_seq_one_letter_code
_entity_poly.pdbx_strand_id
1 'polypeptide(L)'
;MFKSWIAEKDANSVTSSLRKSNLDKRLLELFPPSKQSADHFCKFFTEAGLKELADFLRVQQSLGTRKELQKELQERLDQNMPIKEIVAYVKEEMKRNQLQEPVVMGLLWTCLMNAVEWNKKEELVAEQALKHLKHYAPLLAVFSSQGQSELGLLLKVQDYCYDNIHFIKAFSKIVVLFYKADVLSEEAILKWYKEAHSAKGKSIFLEQMSKFVEWLQNAEEAEETWLAAFSLLSSSETVHRLLGLSLFQSVVSCTVQLLHLPLPPVQLPNRRAH
;
A
#
# COMPACT_ATOMS: atom_id res chain seq x y z
N MET A 1 7.23 34.57 25.78
CA MET A 1 8.40 33.76 25.36
C MET A 1 8.22 33.21 23.96
N PHE A 2 7.35 32.22 23.69
CA PHE A 2 7.22 31.63 22.34
C PHE A 2 6.90 32.65 21.23
N LYS A 3 6.00 33.61 21.49
CA LYS A 3 5.72 34.73 20.55
C LYS A 3 6.98 35.51 20.17
N SER A 4 7.77 35.90 21.17
CA SER A 4 9.02 36.66 20.98
C SER A 4 10.06 35.83 20.22
N TRP A 5 10.21 34.54 20.55
CA TRP A 5 11.15 33.66 19.85
C TRP A 5 10.77 33.47 18.38
N ILE A 6 9.50 33.19 18.07
CA ILE A 6 9.08 33.05 16.67
C ILE A 6 9.25 34.37 15.90
N ALA A 7 9.01 35.52 16.53
CA ALA A 7 9.22 36.82 15.90
C ALA A 7 10.70 37.14 15.63
N GLU A 8 11.62 36.72 16.49
CA GLU A 8 13.08 36.94 16.34
C GLU A 8 13.75 35.94 15.41
N LYS A 9 13.22 34.71 15.33
CA LYS A 9 13.73 33.64 14.46
C LYS A 9 12.60 33.12 13.58
N ASP A 10 12.07 31.95 13.92
CA ASP A 10 10.98 31.29 13.23
C ASP A 10 10.46 30.10 14.06
N ALA A 11 9.35 29.49 13.63
CA ALA A 11 8.74 28.34 14.29
C ALA A 11 9.61 27.07 14.24
N ASN A 12 10.43 26.87 13.21
CA ASN A 12 11.34 25.73 13.11
C ASN A 12 12.45 25.79 14.16
N SER A 13 12.96 26.99 14.48
CA SER A 13 13.93 27.19 15.56
C SER A 13 13.34 26.78 16.92
N VAL A 14 12.05 27.06 17.17
CA VAL A 14 11.37 26.68 18.42
C VAL A 14 11.16 25.17 18.48
N THR A 15 10.53 24.58 17.47
CA THR A 15 10.26 23.12 17.43
C THR A 15 11.54 22.29 17.46
N SER A 16 12.62 22.76 16.82
CA SER A 16 13.93 22.10 16.87
C SER A 16 14.56 22.18 18.25
N SER A 17 14.41 23.31 18.96
CA SER A 17 14.90 23.45 20.33
C SER A 17 14.11 22.56 21.31
N LEU A 18 12.78 22.47 21.14
CA LEU A 18 11.92 21.58 21.93
C LEU A 18 12.31 20.11 21.76
N ARG A 19 12.66 19.68 20.54
CA ARG A 19 13.19 18.34 20.28
C ARG A 19 14.55 18.12 20.96
N LYS A 20 15.48 19.07 20.84
CA LYS A 20 16.81 18.97 21.47
C LYS A 20 16.75 18.87 22.99
N SER A 21 15.73 19.47 23.61
CA SER A 21 15.52 19.41 25.06
C SER A 21 14.61 18.28 25.51
N ASN A 22 14.18 17.38 24.61
CA ASN A 22 13.21 16.31 24.88
C ASN A 22 11.86 16.80 25.46
N LEU A 23 11.50 18.06 25.21
CA LEU A 23 10.21 18.65 25.63
C LEU A 23 9.11 18.41 24.58
N ASP A 24 9.46 18.01 23.37
CA ASP A 24 8.54 17.64 22.29
C ASP A 24 7.56 16.53 22.68
N LYS A 25 7.97 15.60 23.55
CA LYS A 25 7.11 14.53 24.09
C LYS A 25 6.28 14.92 25.31
N ARG A 26 6.61 16.07 25.91
CA ARG A 26 6.07 16.55 27.20
C ARG A 26 5.42 17.93 27.04
N LEU A 27 5.01 18.30 25.83
CA LEU A 27 4.45 19.62 25.52
C LEU A 27 3.22 19.95 26.36
N LEU A 28 2.39 18.95 26.68
CA LEU A 28 1.23 19.15 27.52
C LEU A 28 1.62 19.58 28.94
N GLU A 29 2.81 19.20 29.43
CA GLU A 29 3.30 19.56 30.76
C GLU A 29 3.68 21.03 30.91
N LEU A 30 3.68 21.79 29.80
CA LEU A 30 3.75 23.26 29.84
C LEU A 30 2.52 23.90 30.49
N PHE A 31 1.43 23.13 30.64
CA PHE A 31 0.20 23.57 31.31
C PHE A 31 0.04 22.90 32.68
N PRO A 32 -0.72 23.53 33.60
CA PRO A 32 -1.12 22.91 34.86
C PRO A 32 -1.85 21.57 34.62
N PRO A 33 -1.73 20.57 35.53
CA PRO A 33 -2.32 19.24 35.37
C PRO A 33 -3.80 19.22 34.96
N SER A 34 -4.60 20.18 35.46
CA SER A 34 -6.02 20.32 35.13
C SER A 34 -6.32 20.73 33.68
N LYS A 35 -5.30 21.11 32.91
CA LYS A 35 -5.41 21.64 31.53
C LYS A 35 -4.49 20.94 30.53
N GLN A 36 -3.91 19.79 30.90
CA GLN A 36 -3.02 19.01 30.04
C GLN A 36 -3.80 18.17 29.03
N SER A 37 -4.55 18.83 28.14
CA SER A 37 -5.23 18.17 27.03
C SER A 37 -4.77 18.73 25.68
N ALA A 38 -4.75 17.86 24.67
CA ALA A 38 -4.38 18.24 23.31
C ALA A 38 -5.29 19.36 22.78
N ASP A 39 -6.59 19.27 23.07
CA ASP A 39 -7.58 20.27 22.69
C ASP A 39 -7.31 21.62 23.33
N HIS A 40 -7.02 21.64 24.63
CA HIS A 40 -6.70 22.87 25.33
C HIS A 40 -5.41 23.50 24.79
N PHE A 41 -4.36 22.70 24.61
CA PHE A 41 -3.09 23.15 24.02
C PHE A 41 -3.31 23.75 22.64
N CYS A 42 -4.02 23.03 21.75
CA CYS A 42 -4.28 23.48 20.39
C CYS A 42 -5.10 24.77 20.36
N LYS A 43 -6.16 24.86 21.16
CA LYS A 43 -6.99 26.08 21.25
C LYS A 43 -6.17 27.26 21.75
N PHE A 44 -5.47 27.10 22.87
CA PHE A 44 -4.66 28.16 23.48
C PHE A 44 -3.60 28.72 22.53
N PHE A 45 -2.81 27.86 21.88
CA PHE A 45 -1.77 28.31 20.97
C PHE A 45 -2.33 28.86 19.65
N THR A 46 -3.45 28.34 19.15
CA THR A 46 -4.12 28.87 17.95
C THR A 46 -4.69 30.27 18.19
N GLU A 47 -5.41 30.47 19.30
CA GLU A 47 -5.97 31.77 19.70
C GLU A 47 -4.86 32.79 20.00
N ALA A 48 -3.70 32.32 20.46
CA ALA A 48 -2.52 33.15 20.64
C ALA A 48 -1.82 33.53 19.32
N GLY A 49 -2.23 33.02 18.16
CA GLY A 49 -1.57 33.26 16.86
C GLY A 49 -0.30 32.43 16.65
N LEU A 50 -0.19 31.28 17.32
CA LEU A 50 0.94 30.35 17.28
C LEU A 50 0.49 28.97 16.78
N LYS A 51 -0.21 28.95 15.64
CA LYS A 51 -0.80 27.72 15.08
C LYS A 51 0.25 26.64 14.80
N GLU A 52 1.47 27.03 14.47
CA GLU A 52 2.60 26.14 14.21
C GLU A 52 2.91 25.23 15.39
N LEU A 53 2.74 25.72 16.63
CA LEU A 53 2.93 24.91 17.83
C LEU A 53 1.77 23.93 18.05
N ALA A 54 0.54 24.32 17.75
CA ALA A 54 -0.61 23.43 17.79
C ALA A 54 -0.47 22.30 16.75
N ASP A 55 -0.08 22.64 15.53
CA ASP A 55 0.18 21.68 14.46
C ASP A 55 1.36 20.77 14.81
N PHE A 56 2.43 21.31 15.43
CA PHE A 56 3.54 20.51 15.93
C PHE A 56 3.11 19.46 16.96
N LEU A 57 2.27 19.81 17.94
CA LEU A 57 1.74 18.85 18.91
C LEU A 57 0.95 17.73 18.22
N ARG A 58 0.04 18.09 17.29
CA ARG A 58 -0.77 17.11 16.55
C ARG A 58 0.10 16.13 15.76
N VAL A 59 1.14 16.64 15.10
CA VAL A 59 2.12 15.82 14.40
C VAL A 59 2.85 14.90 15.39
N GLN A 60 3.32 15.41 16.54
CA GLN A 60 3.99 14.58 17.55
C GLN A 60 3.10 13.47 18.10
N GLN A 61 1.82 13.76 18.40
CA GLN A 61 0.87 12.74 18.84
C GLN A 61 0.64 11.68 17.78
N SER A 62 0.39 12.10 16.53
CA SER A 62 0.22 11.14 15.43
C SER A 62 1.48 10.26 15.23
N LEU A 63 2.68 10.82 15.39
CA LEU A 63 3.92 10.05 15.30
C LEU A 63 4.07 9.06 16.47
N GLY A 64 3.73 9.48 17.68
CA GLY A 64 3.72 8.63 18.87
C GLY A 64 2.78 7.43 18.70
N THR A 65 1.53 7.68 18.30
CA THR A 65 0.54 6.63 18.04
C THR A 65 1.00 5.66 16.96
N ARG A 66 1.55 6.16 15.84
CA ARG A 66 2.07 5.30 14.76
C ARG A 66 3.22 4.43 15.23
N LYS A 67 4.12 4.98 16.06
CA LYS A 67 5.27 4.25 16.60
C LYS A 67 4.84 3.15 17.57
N GLU A 68 3.87 3.42 18.43
CA GLU A 68 3.33 2.40 19.34
C GLU A 68 2.61 1.30 18.56
N LEU A 69 1.75 1.68 17.60
CA LEU A 69 1.08 0.72 16.72
C LEU A 69 2.08 -0.16 15.97
N GLN A 70 3.16 0.43 15.45
CA GLN A 70 4.22 -0.31 14.77
C GLN A 70 4.87 -1.35 15.69
N LYS A 71 5.20 -0.97 16.92
CA LYS A 71 5.80 -1.86 17.92
C LYS A 71 4.85 -3.02 18.25
N GLU A 72 3.60 -2.71 18.55
CA GLU A 72 2.56 -3.70 18.85
C GLU A 72 2.25 -4.65 17.69
N LEU A 73 2.31 -4.14 16.45
CA LEU A 73 2.18 -4.96 15.24
C LEU A 73 3.36 -5.90 15.10
N GLN A 74 4.59 -5.42 15.32
CA GLN A 74 5.79 -6.25 15.26
C GLN A 74 5.72 -7.39 16.28
N GLU A 75 5.33 -7.10 17.53
CA GLU A 75 5.17 -8.13 18.57
C GLU A 75 4.17 -9.23 18.18
N ARG A 76 3.04 -8.86 17.55
CA ARG A 76 2.04 -9.82 17.07
C ARG A 76 2.52 -10.66 15.89
N LEU A 77 3.32 -10.07 14.99
CA LEU A 77 3.97 -10.80 13.89
C LEU A 77 5.00 -11.79 14.44
N ASP A 78 5.81 -11.39 15.41
CA ASP A 78 6.82 -12.24 16.03
C ASP A 78 6.19 -13.42 16.80
N GLN A 79 5.00 -13.21 17.37
CA GLN A 79 4.18 -14.25 18.00
C GLN A 79 3.48 -15.18 17.00
N ASN A 80 3.61 -14.94 15.68
CA ASN A 80 2.91 -15.67 14.62
C ASN A 80 1.38 -15.73 14.85
N MET A 81 0.80 -14.62 15.31
CA MET A 81 -0.64 -14.53 15.54
C MET A 81 -1.43 -14.79 14.24
N PRO A 82 -2.62 -15.42 14.31
CA PRO A 82 -3.44 -15.64 13.13
C PRO A 82 -3.76 -14.33 12.41
N ILE A 83 -3.67 -14.31 11.07
CA ILE A 83 -3.91 -13.11 10.26
C ILE A 83 -5.26 -12.44 10.58
N LYS A 84 -6.31 -13.24 10.84
CA LYS A 84 -7.64 -12.72 11.20
C LYS A 84 -7.62 -11.89 12.50
N GLU A 85 -6.82 -12.30 13.48
CA GLU A 85 -6.67 -11.58 14.76
C GLU A 85 -5.89 -10.29 14.57
N ILE A 86 -4.83 -10.33 13.75
CA ILE A 86 -4.07 -9.12 13.37
C ILE A 86 -4.99 -8.13 12.64
N VAL A 87 -5.81 -8.60 11.70
CA VAL A 87 -6.81 -7.77 11.00
C VAL A 87 -7.79 -7.12 11.98
N ALA A 88 -8.32 -7.88 12.94
CA ALA A 88 -9.27 -7.37 13.92
C ALA A 88 -8.63 -6.27 14.79
N TYR A 89 -7.41 -6.52 15.28
CA TYR A 89 -6.64 -5.56 16.05
C TYR A 89 -6.38 -4.27 15.27
N VAL A 90 -5.87 -4.36 14.05
CA VAL A 90 -5.56 -3.18 13.22
C VAL A 90 -6.83 -2.36 12.93
N LYS A 91 -7.96 -3.02 12.64
CA LYS A 91 -9.24 -2.34 12.45
C LYS A 91 -9.71 -1.60 13.71
N GLU A 92 -9.46 -2.15 14.89
CA GLU A 92 -9.77 -1.49 16.15
C GLU A 92 -8.87 -0.27 16.36
N GLU A 93 -7.56 -0.39 16.14
CA GLU A 93 -6.60 0.71 16.26
C GLU A 93 -6.88 1.83 15.26
N MET A 94 -7.31 1.49 14.03
CA MET A 94 -7.76 2.47 13.05
C MET A 94 -8.92 3.31 13.57
N LYS A 95 -9.91 2.66 14.21
CA LYS A 95 -11.07 3.36 14.78
C LYS A 95 -10.69 4.19 15.99
N ARG A 96 -9.93 3.60 16.91
CA ARG A 96 -9.52 4.24 18.18
C ARG A 96 -8.69 5.49 17.94
N ASN A 97 -7.79 5.45 16.96
CA ASN A 97 -6.84 6.51 16.67
C ASN A 97 -7.15 7.31 15.39
N GLN A 98 -8.29 7.02 14.75
CA GLN A 98 -8.74 7.67 13.50
C GLN A 98 -7.68 7.59 12.37
N LEU A 99 -6.97 6.47 12.29
CA LEU A 99 -5.92 6.26 11.30
C LEU A 99 -6.51 5.99 9.93
N GLN A 100 -5.95 6.66 8.93
CA GLN A 100 -6.32 6.45 7.53
C GLN A 100 -5.68 5.17 6.99
N GLU A 101 -6.39 4.50 6.09
CA GLU A 101 -5.95 3.25 5.47
C GLU A 101 -4.55 3.36 4.81
N PRO A 102 -4.21 4.41 4.03
CA PRO A 102 -2.87 4.53 3.44
C PRO A 102 -1.74 4.61 4.48
N VAL A 103 -2.02 5.19 5.66
CA VAL A 103 -1.05 5.26 6.76
C VAL A 103 -0.83 3.87 7.34
N VAL A 104 -1.92 3.12 7.59
CA VAL A 104 -1.86 1.76 8.11
C VAL A 104 -1.18 0.82 7.13
N MET A 105 -1.52 0.88 5.85
CA MET A 105 -0.84 0.13 4.78
C MET A 105 0.67 0.37 4.81
N GLY A 106 1.07 1.63 4.98
CA GLY A 106 2.48 1.99 5.12
C GLY A 106 3.18 1.40 6.35
N LEU A 107 2.48 1.31 7.49
CA LEU A 107 3.00 0.69 8.71
C LEU A 107 3.08 -0.84 8.57
N LEU A 108 2.05 -1.48 8.01
CA LEU A 108 2.02 -2.91 7.74
C LEU A 108 3.20 -3.33 6.86
N TRP A 109 3.41 -2.64 5.74
CA TRP A 109 4.57 -2.87 4.88
C TRP A 109 5.89 -2.81 5.66
N THR A 110 6.09 -1.75 6.45
CA THR A 110 7.31 -1.58 7.24
C THR A 110 7.50 -2.70 8.26
N CYS A 111 6.46 -3.12 8.98
CA CYS A 111 6.56 -4.22 9.93
C CYS A 111 6.87 -5.54 9.22
N LEU A 112 6.15 -5.85 8.14
CA LEU A 112 6.34 -7.09 7.38
C LEU A 112 7.76 -7.20 6.81
N MET A 113 8.31 -6.12 6.26
CA MET A 113 9.65 -6.15 5.67
C MET A 113 10.78 -6.15 6.70
N ASN A 114 10.51 -5.71 7.94
CA ASN A 114 11.47 -5.73 9.05
C ASN A 114 11.40 -7.01 9.89
N ALA A 115 10.31 -7.78 9.78
CA ALA A 115 10.14 -9.04 10.50
C ALA A 115 11.05 -10.19 10.01
N VAL A 116 11.78 -9.98 8.90
CA VAL A 116 12.56 -11.03 8.24
C VAL A 116 14.00 -10.58 8.05
N GLU A 117 14.93 -11.46 8.39
CA GLU A 117 16.32 -11.32 7.95
C GLU A 117 16.46 -11.84 6.51
N TRP A 118 16.81 -10.94 5.60
CA TRP A 118 16.82 -11.21 4.18
C TRP A 118 18.10 -11.88 3.70
N ASN A 119 17.96 -12.84 2.80
CA ASN A 119 19.10 -13.43 2.12
C ASN A 119 19.87 -12.38 1.29
N LYS A 120 21.19 -12.52 1.18
CA LYS A 120 22.05 -11.64 0.36
C LYS A 120 22.21 -12.11 -1.08
N LYS A 121 21.79 -13.34 -1.40
CA LYS A 121 21.77 -13.86 -2.78
C LYS A 121 20.47 -13.47 -3.46
N GLU A 122 20.58 -12.80 -4.60
CA GLU A 122 19.45 -12.20 -5.34
C GLU A 122 18.32 -13.20 -5.65
N GLU A 123 18.63 -14.41 -6.12
CA GLU A 123 17.60 -15.41 -6.42
C GLU A 123 16.91 -15.94 -5.16
N LEU A 124 17.68 -16.18 -4.09
CA LEU A 124 17.14 -16.72 -2.84
C LEU A 124 16.30 -15.69 -2.09
N VAL A 125 16.70 -14.42 -2.12
CA VAL A 125 15.93 -13.36 -1.47
C VAL A 125 14.61 -13.12 -2.19
N ALA A 126 14.59 -13.22 -3.52
CA ALA A 126 13.35 -13.08 -4.28
C ALA A 126 12.34 -14.20 -3.91
N GLU A 127 12.78 -15.45 -3.84
CA GLU A 127 11.91 -16.57 -3.43
C GLU A 127 11.45 -16.44 -1.97
N GLN A 128 12.36 -16.06 -1.07
CA GLN A 128 12.05 -15.81 0.34
C GLN A 128 11.01 -14.70 0.49
N ALA A 129 11.19 -13.58 -0.21
CA ALA A 129 10.27 -12.45 -0.19
C ALA A 129 8.90 -12.82 -0.71
N LEU A 130 8.82 -13.55 -1.83
CA LEU A 130 7.54 -14.00 -2.37
C LEU A 130 6.81 -14.93 -1.41
N LYS A 131 7.52 -15.87 -0.75
CA LYS A 131 6.91 -16.77 0.24
C LYS A 131 6.37 -16.00 1.44
N HIS A 132 7.15 -15.05 1.97
CA HIS A 132 6.76 -14.21 3.09
C HIS A 132 5.56 -13.32 2.76
N LEU A 133 5.64 -12.57 1.66
CA LEU A 133 4.57 -11.67 1.23
C LEU A 133 3.30 -12.43 0.82
N LYS A 134 3.43 -13.64 0.25
CA LYS A 134 2.26 -14.50 -0.03
C LYS A 134 1.50 -14.85 1.24
N HIS A 135 2.22 -15.16 2.32
CA HIS A 135 1.59 -15.50 3.60
C HIS A 135 0.76 -14.33 4.14
N TYR A 136 1.30 -13.11 4.06
CA TYR A 136 0.65 -11.89 4.57
C TYR A 136 -0.22 -11.15 3.53
N ALA A 137 -0.32 -11.62 2.29
CA ALA A 137 -1.17 -10.99 1.28
C ALA A 137 -2.64 -10.85 1.73
N PRO A 138 -3.27 -11.85 2.40
CA PRO A 138 -4.63 -11.68 2.93
C PRO A 138 -4.75 -10.58 3.98
N LEU A 139 -3.67 -10.26 4.71
CA LEU A 139 -3.65 -9.13 5.64
C LEU A 139 -3.65 -7.81 4.87
N LEU A 140 -2.78 -7.68 3.86
CA LEU A 140 -2.66 -6.47 3.04
C LEU A 140 -3.94 -6.19 2.24
N ALA A 141 -4.55 -7.23 1.66
CA ALA A 141 -5.78 -7.12 0.87
C ALA A 141 -6.94 -6.45 1.64
N VAL A 142 -7.02 -6.66 2.96
CA VAL A 142 -8.04 -6.03 3.81
C VAL A 142 -7.87 -4.51 3.93
N PHE A 143 -6.65 -4.01 3.76
CA PHE A 143 -6.29 -2.60 3.91
C PHE A 143 -5.87 -1.95 2.58
N SER A 144 -6.21 -2.57 1.45
CA SER A 144 -6.01 -2.05 0.11
C SER A 144 -7.35 -1.77 -0.59
N SER A 145 -8.37 -1.34 0.16
CA SER A 145 -9.71 -1.08 -0.38
C SER A 145 -9.81 0.24 -1.14
N GLN A 146 -8.83 1.13 -0.96
CA GLN A 146 -8.74 2.43 -1.62
C GLN A 146 -7.56 2.46 -2.58
N GLY A 147 -7.75 3.02 -3.78
CA GLY A 147 -6.66 3.18 -4.75
C GLY A 147 -5.47 4.00 -4.24
N GLN A 148 -5.67 4.90 -3.26
CA GLN A 148 -4.57 5.60 -2.58
C GLN A 148 -3.70 4.65 -1.73
N SER A 149 -4.30 3.67 -1.07
CA SER A 149 -3.59 2.66 -0.27
C SER A 149 -2.80 1.72 -1.16
N GLU A 150 -3.42 1.26 -2.26
CA GLU A 150 -2.77 0.42 -3.28
C GLU A 150 -1.56 1.11 -3.91
N LEU A 151 -1.76 2.34 -4.41
CA LEU A 151 -0.68 3.12 -5.01
C LEU A 151 0.43 3.41 -3.99
N GLY A 152 0.05 3.73 -2.75
CA GLY A 152 1.00 3.96 -1.66
C GLY A 152 1.83 2.71 -1.33
N LEU A 153 1.21 1.52 -1.37
CA LEU A 153 1.92 0.25 -1.21
C LEU A 153 2.88 0.01 -2.39
N LEU A 154 2.43 0.20 -3.63
CA LEU A 154 3.25 -0.02 -4.82
C LEU A 154 4.48 0.90 -4.87
N LEU A 155 4.32 2.17 -4.49
CA LEU A 155 5.43 3.11 -4.30
C LEU A 155 6.41 2.63 -3.22
N LYS A 156 5.92 2.11 -2.10
CA LYS A 156 6.78 1.53 -1.05
C LYS A 156 7.54 0.29 -1.52
N VAL A 157 6.92 -0.57 -2.32
CA VAL A 157 7.58 -1.72 -2.93
C VAL A 157 8.70 -1.24 -3.87
N GLN A 158 8.41 -0.26 -4.73
CA GLN A 158 9.39 0.32 -5.66
C GLN A 158 10.60 0.91 -4.90
N ASP A 159 10.34 1.79 -3.94
CA ASP A 159 11.39 2.45 -3.16
C ASP A 159 12.21 1.42 -2.37
N TYR A 160 11.57 0.40 -1.77
CA TYR A 160 12.26 -0.66 -1.05
C TYR A 160 13.16 -1.50 -1.97
N CYS A 161 12.65 -1.91 -3.13
CA CYS A 161 13.42 -2.67 -4.11
C CYS A 161 14.59 -1.87 -4.68
N TYR A 162 14.47 -0.54 -4.77
CA TYR A 162 15.57 0.34 -5.19
C TYR A 162 16.63 0.49 -4.11
N ASP A 163 16.21 0.78 -2.87
CA ASP A 163 17.11 1.01 -1.75
C ASP A 163 17.84 -0.30 -1.33
N ASN A 164 17.29 -1.46 -1.70
CA ASN A 164 17.87 -2.78 -1.44
C ASN A 164 18.20 -3.50 -2.75
N ILE A 165 19.46 -3.40 -3.20
CA ILE A 165 19.92 -3.92 -4.51
C ILE A 165 19.57 -5.39 -4.79
N HIS A 166 19.47 -6.23 -3.75
CA HIS A 166 19.13 -7.65 -3.89
C HIS A 166 17.66 -7.90 -4.27
N PHE A 167 16.80 -6.90 -4.11
CA PHE A 167 15.37 -6.94 -4.42
C PHE A 167 15.03 -6.37 -5.80
N ILE A 168 16.00 -5.83 -6.54
CA ILE A 168 15.75 -5.19 -7.84
C ILE A 168 15.01 -6.13 -8.79
N LYS A 169 15.43 -7.41 -8.91
CA LYS A 169 14.75 -8.43 -9.74
C LYS A 169 13.52 -9.06 -9.09
N ALA A 170 13.27 -8.79 -7.80
CA ALA A 170 12.10 -9.27 -7.10
C ALA A 170 10.87 -8.38 -7.36
N PHE A 171 11.08 -7.10 -7.71
CA PHE A 171 10.03 -6.09 -7.86
C PHE A 171 8.84 -6.58 -8.71
N SER A 172 9.08 -6.94 -9.97
CA SER A 172 8.00 -7.39 -10.88
C SER A 172 7.25 -8.61 -10.34
N LYS A 173 7.96 -9.55 -9.70
CA LYS A 173 7.34 -10.73 -9.10
C LYS A 173 6.46 -10.39 -7.90
N ILE A 174 6.87 -9.41 -7.08
CA ILE A 174 6.10 -8.94 -5.92
C ILE A 174 4.82 -8.26 -6.41
N VAL A 175 4.89 -7.40 -7.42
CA VAL A 175 3.71 -6.72 -7.97
C VAL A 175 2.73 -7.73 -8.56
N VAL A 176 3.23 -8.69 -9.35
CA VAL A 176 2.39 -9.76 -9.91
C VAL A 176 1.77 -10.63 -8.81
N LEU A 177 2.49 -10.90 -7.72
CA LEU A 177 1.96 -11.63 -6.57
C LEU A 177 0.82 -10.85 -5.89
N PHE A 178 0.99 -9.55 -5.68
CA PHE A 178 -0.04 -8.70 -5.08
C PHE A 178 -1.26 -8.52 -5.98
N TYR A 179 -1.08 -8.40 -7.30
CA TYR A 179 -2.19 -8.44 -8.24
C TYR A 179 -3.01 -9.73 -8.12
N LYS A 180 -2.33 -10.90 -8.15
CA LYS A 180 -2.99 -12.21 -8.04
C LYS A 180 -3.65 -12.49 -6.69
N ALA A 181 -3.29 -11.73 -5.67
CA ALA A 181 -3.79 -11.90 -4.31
C ALA A 181 -4.80 -10.81 -3.93
N ASP A 182 -5.31 -10.06 -4.91
CA ASP A 182 -6.29 -8.98 -4.73
C ASP A 182 -5.79 -7.88 -3.77
N VAL A 183 -4.48 -7.65 -3.73
CA VAL A 183 -3.83 -6.59 -2.94
C VAL A 183 -3.62 -5.32 -3.79
N LEU A 184 -3.40 -5.47 -5.09
CA LEU A 184 -3.26 -4.37 -6.03
C LEU A 184 -4.22 -4.56 -7.21
N SER A 185 -5.10 -3.59 -7.41
CA SER A 185 -5.92 -3.49 -8.61
C SER A 185 -5.12 -3.24 -9.89
N GLU A 186 -5.73 -3.54 -11.03
CA GLU A 186 -5.19 -3.21 -12.34
C GLU A 186 -5.02 -1.70 -12.50
N GLU A 187 -6.02 -0.93 -12.08
CA GLU A 187 -6.06 0.52 -12.16
C GLU A 187 -4.90 1.16 -11.39
N ALA A 188 -4.58 0.65 -10.20
CA ALA A 188 -3.44 1.13 -9.42
C ALA A 188 -2.11 0.86 -10.12
N ILE A 189 -1.93 -0.31 -10.72
CA ILE A 189 -0.71 -0.71 -11.43
C ILE A 189 -0.54 0.12 -12.71
N LEU A 190 -1.60 0.29 -13.50
CA LEU A 190 -1.59 1.11 -14.72
C LEU A 190 -1.32 2.58 -14.40
N LYS A 191 -1.93 3.12 -13.34
CA LYS A 191 -1.70 4.49 -12.88
C LYS A 191 -0.25 4.72 -12.44
N TRP A 192 0.30 3.79 -11.64
CA TRP A 192 1.71 3.82 -11.25
C TRP A 192 2.61 3.81 -12.48
N TYR A 193 2.37 2.91 -13.43
CA TYR A 193 3.19 2.78 -14.63
C TYR A 193 3.19 4.05 -15.49
N LYS A 194 2.03 4.66 -15.70
CA LYS A 194 1.87 5.85 -16.55
C LYS A 194 2.45 7.11 -15.92
N GLU A 195 2.10 7.41 -14.67
CA GLU A 195 2.36 8.75 -14.10
C GLU A 195 2.71 8.78 -12.61
N ALA A 196 2.29 7.79 -11.83
CA ALA A 196 2.40 7.85 -10.38
C ALA A 196 3.56 7.02 -9.79
N HIS A 197 4.60 6.76 -10.57
CA HIS A 197 5.81 6.06 -10.13
C HIS A 197 6.83 6.99 -9.48
N SER A 198 7.64 6.43 -8.57
CA SER A 198 8.77 7.13 -7.97
C SER A 198 9.90 7.35 -9.00
N ALA A 199 10.71 8.39 -8.80
CA ALA A 199 11.93 8.60 -9.59
C ALA A 199 13.00 7.52 -9.31
N LYS A 200 12.91 6.84 -8.15
CA LYS A 200 13.85 5.79 -7.73
C LYS A 200 13.74 4.57 -8.66
N GLY A 201 14.80 4.30 -9.43
CA GLY A 201 14.87 3.14 -10.32
C GLY A 201 13.84 3.15 -11.45
N LYS A 202 13.28 4.33 -11.81
CA LYS A 202 12.18 4.49 -12.77
C LYS A 202 12.37 3.66 -14.05
N SER A 203 13.47 3.84 -14.78
CA SER A 203 13.70 3.16 -16.05
C SER A 203 13.71 1.64 -15.89
N ILE A 204 14.40 1.15 -14.86
CA ILE A 204 14.56 -0.28 -14.56
C ILE A 204 13.20 -0.91 -14.24
N PHE A 205 12.40 -0.28 -13.39
CA PHE A 205 11.13 -0.87 -12.95
C PHE A 205 10.03 -0.77 -14.01
N LEU A 206 9.98 0.31 -14.79
CA LEU A 206 9.08 0.39 -15.94
C LEU A 206 9.45 -0.68 -16.98
N GLU A 207 10.73 -0.86 -17.29
CA GLU A 207 11.16 -1.93 -18.19
C GLU A 207 10.75 -3.32 -17.69
N GLN A 208 10.98 -3.62 -16.40
CA GLN A 208 10.57 -4.89 -15.79
C GLN A 208 9.07 -5.15 -15.83
N MET A 209 8.25 -4.09 -15.79
CA MET A 209 6.78 -4.19 -15.76
C MET A 209 6.14 -4.12 -17.15
N SER A 210 6.87 -3.69 -18.18
CA SER A 210 6.35 -3.45 -19.54
C SER A 210 5.47 -4.58 -20.08
N LYS A 211 5.98 -5.81 -20.11
CA LYS A 211 5.23 -7.00 -20.60
C LYS A 211 3.98 -7.30 -19.77
N PHE A 212 4.03 -7.07 -18.46
CA PHE A 212 2.88 -7.32 -17.60
C PHE A 212 1.80 -6.25 -17.79
N VAL A 213 2.20 -4.99 -17.96
CA VAL A 213 1.28 -3.88 -18.25
C VAL A 213 0.65 -4.00 -19.62
N GLU A 214 1.43 -4.39 -20.64
CA GLU A 214 0.91 -4.71 -21.96
C GLU A 214 -0.12 -5.84 -21.89
N TRP A 215 0.13 -6.87 -21.07
CA TRP A 215 -0.84 -7.93 -20.83
C TRP A 215 -2.12 -7.44 -20.16
N LEU A 216 -2.05 -6.60 -19.13
CA LEU A 216 -3.22 -6.01 -18.47
C LEU A 216 -4.10 -5.25 -19.48
N GLN A 217 -3.49 -4.35 -20.26
CA GLN A 217 -4.19 -3.56 -21.27
C GLN A 217 -4.85 -4.42 -22.35
N ASN A 218 -4.16 -5.46 -22.83
CA ASN A 218 -4.73 -6.38 -23.82
C ASN A 218 -5.86 -7.25 -23.24
N ALA A 219 -5.81 -7.58 -21.94
CA ALA A 219 -6.87 -8.33 -21.28
C ALA A 219 -8.14 -7.48 -21.17
N GLU A 220 -8.01 -6.21 -20.80
CA GLU A 220 -9.12 -5.23 -20.74
C GLU A 220 -9.76 -5.05 -22.13
N GLU A 221 -8.97 -4.76 -23.17
CA GLU A 221 -9.48 -4.59 -24.54
C GLU A 221 -10.19 -5.84 -25.06
N ALA A 222 -9.66 -7.04 -24.74
CA ALA A 222 -10.29 -8.30 -25.09
C ALA A 222 -11.64 -8.46 -24.35
N GLU A 223 -11.68 -8.20 -23.04
CA GLU A 223 -12.91 -8.30 -22.25
C GLU A 223 -13.99 -7.34 -22.75
N GLU A 224 -13.66 -6.08 -23.03
CA GLU A 224 -14.58 -5.10 -23.61
C GLU A 224 -15.13 -5.56 -24.96
N THR A 225 -14.24 -6.07 -25.83
CA THR A 225 -14.62 -6.59 -27.14
C THR A 225 -15.57 -7.79 -27.01
N TRP A 226 -15.28 -8.72 -26.09
CA TRP A 226 -16.12 -9.88 -25.82
C TRP A 226 -17.47 -9.51 -25.22
N LEU A 227 -17.51 -8.56 -24.28
CA LEU A 227 -18.74 -8.04 -23.69
C LEU A 227 -19.60 -7.33 -24.74
N ALA A 228 -19.00 -6.53 -25.61
CA ALA A 228 -19.69 -5.88 -26.73
C ALA A 228 -20.26 -6.92 -27.70
N ALA A 229 -19.46 -7.93 -28.08
CA ALA A 229 -19.92 -9.03 -28.93
C ALA A 229 -21.06 -9.83 -28.28
N PHE A 230 -20.97 -10.11 -26.97
CA PHE A 230 -22.02 -10.80 -26.22
C PHE A 230 -23.31 -9.99 -26.14
N SER A 231 -23.23 -8.67 -25.91
CA SER A 231 -24.38 -7.76 -25.91
C SER A 231 -25.09 -7.74 -27.28
N LEU A 232 -24.32 -7.68 -28.36
CA LEU A 232 -24.86 -7.74 -29.73
C LEU A 232 -25.50 -9.10 -30.04
N LEU A 233 -24.87 -10.21 -29.64
CA LEU A 233 -25.38 -11.57 -29.85
C LEU A 233 -26.66 -11.83 -29.03
N SER A 234 -26.71 -11.39 -27.78
CA SER A 234 -27.89 -11.54 -26.91
C SER A 234 -29.07 -10.67 -27.33
N SER A 235 -28.80 -9.53 -27.99
CA SER A 235 -29.83 -8.65 -28.54
C SER A 235 -30.37 -9.10 -29.92
N SER A 236 -29.79 -10.14 -30.52
CA SER A 236 -30.16 -10.62 -31.86
C SER A 236 -31.21 -11.74 -31.81
N GLU A 237 -32.46 -11.42 -32.16
CA GLU A 237 -33.56 -12.40 -32.26
C GLU A 237 -33.24 -13.56 -33.23
N THR A 238 -32.46 -13.30 -34.27
CA THR A 238 -32.06 -14.29 -35.28
C THR A 238 -31.10 -15.33 -34.70
N VAL A 239 -30.15 -14.91 -33.87
CA VAL A 239 -29.18 -15.81 -33.21
C VAL A 239 -29.89 -16.69 -32.17
N HIS A 240 -30.84 -16.10 -31.44
CA HIS A 240 -31.65 -16.83 -30.47
C HIS A 240 -32.53 -17.92 -31.12
N ARG A 241 -33.06 -17.66 -32.32
CA ARG A 241 -33.81 -18.65 -33.12
C ARG A 241 -32.94 -19.74 -33.75
N LEU A 242 -31.69 -19.43 -34.13
CA LEU A 242 -30.79 -20.36 -34.82
C LEU A 242 -30.05 -21.32 -33.86
N LEU A 243 -29.60 -20.83 -32.70
CA LEU A 243 -28.82 -21.65 -31.77
C LEU A 243 -29.69 -22.43 -30.78
N GLY A 244 -30.91 -21.97 -30.51
CA GLY A 244 -31.73 -22.51 -29.42
C GLY A 244 -31.16 -22.14 -28.03
N LEU A 245 -32.04 -21.90 -27.06
CA LEU A 245 -31.69 -21.36 -25.73
C LEU A 245 -30.55 -22.13 -25.01
N SER A 246 -30.52 -23.47 -25.12
CA SER A 246 -29.51 -24.30 -24.43
C SER A 246 -28.13 -24.21 -25.04
N LEU A 247 -28.02 -24.13 -26.38
CA LEU A 247 -26.75 -24.02 -27.09
C LEU A 247 -26.20 -22.59 -26.95
N PHE A 248 -27.08 -21.60 -26.94
CA PHE A 248 -26.73 -20.22 -26.61
C PHE A 248 -26.12 -20.12 -25.20
N GLN A 249 -26.77 -20.70 -24.17
CA GLN A 249 -26.20 -20.74 -22.81
C GLN A 249 -24.88 -21.51 -22.72
N SER A 250 -24.71 -22.60 -23.47
CA SER A 250 -23.46 -23.37 -23.48
C SER A 250 -22.30 -22.63 -24.15
N VAL A 251 -22.54 -21.95 -25.27
CA VAL A 251 -21.52 -21.13 -25.95
C VAL A 251 -21.07 -19.98 -25.03
N VAL A 252 -22.02 -19.36 -24.34
CA VAL A 252 -21.77 -18.28 -23.38
C VAL A 252 -20.99 -18.78 -22.16
N SER A 253 -21.31 -19.97 -21.64
CA SER A 253 -20.54 -20.59 -20.56
C SER A 253 -19.10 -20.94 -20.99
N CYS A 254 -18.92 -21.41 -22.23
CA CYS A 254 -17.60 -21.75 -22.78
C CYS A 254 -16.73 -20.52 -23.01
N THR A 255 -17.29 -19.41 -23.50
CA THR A 255 -16.55 -18.15 -23.67
C THR A 255 -16.13 -17.55 -22.33
N VAL A 256 -16.98 -17.63 -21.30
CA VAL A 256 -16.64 -17.23 -19.93
C VAL A 256 -15.52 -18.09 -19.33
N GLN A 257 -15.49 -19.40 -19.60
CA GLN A 257 -14.39 -20.27 -19.15
C GLN A 257 -13.06 -20.01 -19.89
N LEU A 258 -13.11 -19.58 -21.15
CA LEU A 258 -11.93 -19.20 -21.94
C LEU A 258 -11.35 -17.84 -21.54
N LEU A 259 -12.16 -16.97 -20.90
CA LEU A 259 -11.74 -15.66 -20.35
C LEU A 259 -10.85 -15.76 -19.11
N HIS A 260 -10.71 -16.94 -18.48
CA HIS A 260 -9.59 -17.21 -17.58
C HIS A 260 -8.29 -17.42 -18.39
N LEU A 261 -7.85 -16.35 -19.06
CA LEU A 261 -6.59 -16.29 -19.79
C LEU A 261 -5.47 -16.87 -18.89
N PRO A 262 -4.71 -17.87 -19.34
CA PRO A 262 -3.53 -18.28 -18.61
C PRO A 262 -2.61 -17.06 -18.54
N LEU A 263 -2.29 -16.66 -17.31
CA LEU A 263 -1.33 -15.60 -16.99
C LEU A 263 -0.11 -15.69 -17.91
N PRO A 264 0.51 -14.55 -18.30
CA PRO A 264 1.75 -14.61 -19.05
C PRO A 264 2.72 -15.50 -18.26
N PRO A 265 3.42 -16.45 -18.91
CA PRO A 265 4.45 -17.19 -18.21
C PRO A 265 5.41 -16.14 -17.68
N VAL A 266 5.46 -15.99 -16.35
CA VAL A 266 6.51 -15.22 -15.70
C VAL A 266 7.78 -15.93 -16.14
N GLN A 267 8.46 -15.38 -17.15
CA GLN A 267 9.77 -15.84 -17.57
C GLN A 267 10.68 -15.53 -16.37
N LEU A 268 10.76 -16.48 -15.43
CA LEU A 268 11.89 -16.59 -14.55
C LEU A 268 13.12 -16.64 -15.47
N PRO A 269 14.15 -15.82 -15.23
CA PRO A 269 15.32 -15.80 -16.10
C PRO A 269 15.83 -17.24 -16.23
N ASN A 270 15.89 -17.67 -17.49
CA ASN A 270 16.28 -19.00 -17.90
C ASN A 270 17.57 -19.39 -17.15
N ARG A 271 17.51 -20.41 -16.28
CA ARG A 271 18.72 -21.10 -15.83
C ARG A 271 19.37 -21.66 -17.10
N ARG A 272 20.37 -20.96 -17.63
CA ARG A 272 21.31 -21.59 -18.54
C ARG A 272 22.08 -22.61 -17.71
N ALA A 273 21.69 -23.87 -17.90
CA ALA A 273 22.60 -24.98 -17.73
C ALA A 273 23.81 -24.72 -18.63
N HIS A 274 24.98 -24.60 -18.03
CA HIS A 274 26.26 -25.15 -18.47
C HIS A 274 27.25 -25.07 -17.30
#